data_AF-A0AAJ3V2Y6-F1
#
_entry.id   AF-A0AAJ3V2Y6-F1
#
_cell.length_a   1.000
_cell.length_b   1.000
_cell.length_c   1.000
_cell.angle_alpha   90.00
_cell.angle_beta   90.00
_cell.angle_gamma   90.00
#
_symmetry.space_group_name_H-M   'P 1'
#
loop_
_entity.id
_entity.type
_entity.pdbx_description
1 polymer ?
#
loop_
_entity_poly.entity_id
_entity_poly.type
_entity_poly.pdbx_seq_one_letter_code
_entity_poly.pdbx_strand_id
1 'polypeptide(L)'
;MRKTIAVGLAALIAVYLLGGMSAKHEIFPWPQLSALKKMIGGEKAAASSRYTFDDKERLIGDETKTTVTCPTQTDRTAVLLVLGQSNAANDGGQRHRSNYGARVVNAFDKRCFIAASPLLGSTDTKGEYWTLLGNKLIASGQNDSVVLAPLAYSGSDVARWATGGDLNPVLIDTMKQLQDSGYRITSVLWVQGEADLVHGTTSEAYQKHFMSMVDTLRQHGVEAPVYISIASKCLEPSNGGFKEHIPDNAIVRAQLALSKSGHGIREGVNSDALLDGDDRYDDCHIGGSGAEKVSQAWLNLLRGESHLESSR
;
A
#
# COMPACT_ATOMS: atom_id res chain seq x y z
N MET A 1 -63.93 -7.92 -9.51
CA MET A 1 -62.78 -7.19 -10.09
C MET A 1 -61.73 -6.80 -9.05
N ARG A 2 -62.07 -6.01 -8.00
CA ARG A 2 -61.06 -5.51 -7.03
C ARG A 2 -60.30 -6.61 -6.26
N LYS A 3 -60.97 -7.70 -5.87
CA LYS A 3 -60.33 -8.86 -5.22
C LYS A 3 -59.41 -9.65 -6.16
N THR A 4 -59.80 -9.81 -7.42
CA THR A 4 -59.02 -10.53 -8.44
C THR A 4 -57.72 -9.79 -8.78
N ILE A 5 -57.78 -8.46 -8.83
CA ILE A 5 -56.59 -7.60 -9.06
C ILE A 5 -55.64 -7.67 -7.85
N ALA A 6 -56.17 -7.64 -6.63
CA ALA A 6 -55.35 -7.73 -5.42
C ALA A 6 -54.62 -9.08 -5.31
N VAL A 7 -55.28 -10.18 -5.65
CA VAL A 7 -54.67 -11.52 -5.69
C VAL A 7 -53.58 -11.60 -6.77
N GLY A 8 -53.83 -11.03 -7.96
CA GLY A 8 -52.82 -10.96 -9.02
C GLY A 8 -51.58 -10.16 -8.64
N LEU A 9 -51.77 -9.01 -7.97
CA LEU A 9 -50.65 -8.17 -7.51
C LEU A 9 -49.82 -8.89 -6.43
N ALA A 10 -50.48 -9.55 -5.47
CA ALA A 10 -49.80 -10.33 -4.44
C ALA A 10 -48.98 -11.49 -5.02
N ALA A 11 -49.52 -12.17 -6.05
CA ALA A 11 -48.80 -13.24 -6.74
C ALA A 11 -47.55 -12.72 -7.46
N LEU A 12 -47.62 -11.56 -8.12
CA LEU A 12 -46.45 -10.94 -8.78
C LEU A 12 -45.35 -10.56 -7.78
N ILE A 13 -45.73 -9.98 -6.63
CA ILE A 13 -44.79 -9.64 -5.56
C ILE A 13 -44.14 -10.90 -5.01
N ALA A 14 -44.92 -11.96 -4.75
CA ALA A 14 -44.40 -13.23 -4.28
C ALA A 14 -43.41 -13.86 -5.28
N VAL A 15 -43.72 -13.86 -6.57
CA VAL A 15 -42.83 -14.36 -7.63
C VAL A 15 -41.54 -13.53 -7.71
N TYR A 16 -41.63 -12.20 -7.61
CA TYR A 16 -40.45 -11.32 -7.61
C TYR A 16 -39.55 -11.58 -6.39
N LEU A 17 -40.13 -11.68 -5.19
CA LEU A 17 -39.38 -11.97 -3.96
C LEU A 17 -38.78 -13.38 -3.99
N LEU A 18 -39.52 -14.39 -4.45
CA LEU A 18 -39.01 -15.74 -4.62
C LEU A 18 -37.89 -15.80 -5.65
N GLY A 19 -37.99 -15.05 -6.75
CA GLY A 19 -36.92 -14.92 -7.74
C GLY A 19 -35.66 -14.27 -7.15
N GLY A 20 -35.82 -13.19 -6.39
CA GLY A 20 -34.71 -12.53 -5.68
C GLY A 20 -34.03 -13.43 -4.65
N MET A 21 -34.80 -14.20 -3.88
CA MET A 21 -34.26 -15.18 -2.93
C MET A 21 -33.59 -16.36 -3.65
N SER A 22 -34.17 -16.85 -4.74
CA SER A 22 -33.59 -17.90 -5.59
C SER A 22 -32.23 -17.46 -6.14
N ALA A 23 -32.10 -16.20 -6.58
CA ALA A 23 -30.84 -15.63 -7.02
C ALA A 23 -29.82 -15.45 -5.90
N LYS A 24 -30.26 -14.96 -4.73
CA LYS A 24 -29.37 -14.72 -3.57
C LYS A 24 -28.83 -16.01 -2.95
N HIS A 25 -29.63 -17.07 -2.94
CA HIS A 25 -29.32 -18.32 -2.24
C HIS A 25 -28.97 -19.49 -3.17
N GLU A 26 -28.77 -19.25 -4.47
CA GLU A 26 -28.43 -20.29 -5.46
C GLU A 26 -29.47 -21.43 -5.51
N ILE A 27 -30.75 -21.11 -5.27
CA ILE A 27 -31.85 -22.08 -5.24
C ILE A 27 -32.44 -22.21 -6.65
N PHE A 28 -32.89 -23.42 -7.02
CA PHE A 28 -33.63 -23.66 -8.27
C PHE A 28 -34.71 -22.59 -8.52
N PRO A 29 -34.83 -22.03 -9.74
CA PRO A 29 -34.11 -22.38 -10.97
C PRO A 29 -32.89 -21.50 -11.28
N TRP A 30 -32.42 -20.65 -10.35
CA TRP A 30 -31.37 -19.66 -10.65
C TRP A 30 -30.06 -20.26 -11.17
N PRO A 31 -29.50 -21.34 -10.59
CA PRO A 31 -28.26 -21.93 -11.11
C PRO A 31 -28.38 -22.39 -12.57
N GLN A 32 -29.53 -22.99 -12.95
CA GLN A 32 -29.77 -23.40 -14.34
C GLN A 32 -29.90 -22.21 -15.28
N LEU A 33 -30.63 -21.17 -14.86
CA LEU A 33 -30.82 -19.95 -15.65
C LEU A 33 -29.50 -19.17 -15.82
N SER A 34 -28.69 -19.10 -14.77
CA SER A 34 -27.36 -18.48 -14.79
C SER A 34 -26.39 -19.22 -15.70
N ALA A 35 -26.36 -20.56 -15.61
CA ALA A 35 -25.55 -21.40 -16.49
C ALA A 35 -25.99 -21.27 -17.97
N LEU A 36 -27.29 -21.27 -18.23
CA LEU A 36 -27.84 -21.07 -19.57
C LEU A 36 -27.51 -19.68 -20.11
N LYS A 37 -27.59 -18.63 -19.27
CA LYS A 37 -27.19 -17.26 -19.63
C LYS A 37 -25.71 -17.18 -19.99
N LYS A 38 -24.82 -17.88 -19.25
CA LYS A 38 -23.39 -17.96 -19.58
C LYS A 38 -23.15 -18.70 -20.90
N MET A 39 -23.88 -19.78 -21.17
CA MET A 39 -23.77 -20.54 -22.43
C MET A 39 -24.28 -19.77 -23.64
N ILE A 40 -25.41 -19.06 -23.53
CA ILE A 40 -26.04 -18.35 -24.65
C ILE A 40 -25.41 -16.96 -24.87
N GLY A 41 -25.05 -16.27 -23.78
CA GLY A 41 -24.58 -14.88 -23.84
C GLY A 41 -23.07 -14.72 -24.06
N GLY A 42 -22.29 -15.80 -23.90
CA GLY A 42 -20.84 -15.72 -23.73
C GLY A 42 -20.46 -14.96 -22.45
N GLU A 43 -19.33 -15.27 -21.85
CA GLU A 43 -18.76 -14.33 -20.88
C GLU A 43 -18.37 -13.07 -21.67
N LYS A 44 -19.05 -11.96 -21.39
CA LYS A 44 -18.66 -10.66 -21.92
C LYS A 44 -17.23 -10.44 -21.46
N ALA A 45 -16.26 -10.54 -22.39
CA ALA A 45 -14.85 -10.34 -22.08
C ALA A 45 -14.75 -9.07 -21.24
N ALA A 46 -14.12 -9.18 -20.06
CA ALA A 46 -13.94 -8.04 -19.19
C ALA A 46 -13.36 -6.90 -20.02
N ALA A 47 -13.96 -5.71 -19.93
CA ALA A 47 -13.44 -4.55 -20.64
C ALA A 47 -11.94 -4.42 -20.32
N SER A 48 -11.12 -4.20 -21.34
CA SER A 48 -9.67 -4.06 -21.17
C SER A 48 -9.40 -2.98 -20.12
N SER A 49 -8.84 -3.38 -18.99
CA SER A 49 -8.41 -2.46 -17.94
C SER A 49 -7.18 -1.71 -18.43
N ARG A 50 -7.12 -0.38 -18.19
CA ARG A 50 -5.90 0.41 -18.41
C ARG A 50 -4.71 -0.04 -17.54
N TYR A 51 -4.99 -0.86 -16.53
CA TYR A 51 -4.02 -1.37 -15.56
C TYR A 51 -3.69 -2.83 -15.85
N THR A 52 -2.43 -3.18 -15.69
CA THR A 52 -1.93 -4.56 -15.73
C THR A 52 -1.43 -4.94 -14.34
N PHE A 53 -1.79 -6.14 -13.89
CA PHE A 53 -1.36 -6.69 -12.60
C PHE A 53 -0.57 -7.98 -12.80
N ASP A 54 0.34 -8.29 -11.88
CA ASP A 54 0.97 -9.62 -11.82
C ASP A 54 0.10 -10.65 -11.08
N ASP A 55 0.63 -11.87 -10.91
CA ASP A 55 -0.03 -13.00 -10.25
C ASP A 55 -0.31 -12.75 -8.76
N LYS A 56 0.30 -11.72 -8.16
CA LYS A 56 0.14 -11.32 -6.76
C LYS A 56 -0.62 -10.00 -6.63
N GLU A 57 -1.35 -9.62 -7.68
CA GLU A 57 -2.20 -8.42 -7.73
C GLU A 57 -1.43 -7.09 -7.61
N ARG A 58 -0.10 -7.11 -7.80
CA ARG A 58 0.70 -5.89 -7.81
C ARG A 58 0.49 -5.17 -9.14
N LEU A 59 0.30 -3.85 -9.08
CA LEU A 59 0.20 -3.01 -10.28
C LEU A 59 1.56 -2.94 -10.99
N ILE A 60 1.63 -3.54 -12.18
CA ILE A 60 2.86 -3.60 -12.99
C ILE A 60 2.79 -2.76 -14.28
N GLY A 61 1.60 -2.30 -14.64
CA GLY A 61 1.39 -1.48 -15.83
C GLY A 61 0.21 -0.51 -15.69
N ASP A 62 0.38 0.69 -16.23
CA ASP A 62 -0.66 1.68 -16.43
C ASP A 62 -0.34 2.41 -17.74
N GLU A 63 -1.24 2.35 -18.72
CA GLU A 63 -1.07 2.94 -20.06
C GLU A 63 -0.85 4.46 -20.05
N THR A 64 -1.18 5.13 -18.96
CA THR A 64 -1.02 6.59 -18.80
C THR A 64 0.35 7.00 -18.24
N LYS A 65 1.23 6.05 -17.94
CA LYS A 65 2.56 6.33 -17.37
C LYS A 65 3.49 6.98 -18.39
N THR A 66 4.07 8.12 -18.00
CA THR A 66 5.08 8.81 -18.81
C THR A 66 6.47 8.28 -18.49
N THR A 67 7.02 7.47 -19.41
CA THR A 67 8.39 6.94 -19.29
C THR A 67 9.42 8.07 -19.45
N VAL A 68 10.46 8.05 -18.63
CA VAL A 68 11.59 8.99 -18.69
C VAL A 68 12.91 8.26 -18.48
N THR A 69 14.03 8.88 -18.87
CA THR A 69 15.35 8.39 -18.48
C THR A 69 15.46 8.39 -16.96
N CYS A 70 15.91 7.27 -16.39
CA CYS A 70 16.18 7.18 -14.96
C CYS A 70 17.25 8.22 -14.55
N PRO A 71 16.99 9.06 -13.52
CA PRO A 71 17.98 10.04 -13.07
C PRO A 71 19.24 9.35 -12.54
N THR A 72 20.41 9.86 -12.91
CA THR A 72 21.67 9.41 -12.31
C THR A 72 21.66 9.72 -10.82
N GLN A 73 21.95 8.71 -9.99
CA GLN A 73 22.05 8.94 -8.55
C GLN A 73 23.28 9.78 -8.21
N THR A 74 23.04 10.82 -7.41
CA THR A 74 24.06 11.67 -6.77
C THR A 74 23.87 11.65 -5.25
N ASP A 75 24.76 12.30 -4.50
CA ASP A 75 24.61 12.46 -3.04
C ASP A 75 23.35 13.26 -2.66
N ARG A 76 22.76 14.00 -3.61
CA ARG A 76 21.50 14.75 -3.43
C ARG A 76 20.28 14.02 -4.01
N THR A 77 20.41 12.73 -4.33
CA THR A 77 19.30 11.90 -4.83
C THR A 77 18.74 11.04 -3.70
N ALA A 78 17.45 11.19 -3.40
CA ALA A 78 16.76 10.28 -2.49
C ALA A 78 16.28 9.05 -3.28
N VAL A 79 16.65 7.85 -2.84
CA VAL A 79 16.14 6.58 -3.38
C VAL A 79 15.37 5.88 -2.27
N LEU A 80 14.05 5.97 -2.33
CA LEU A 80 13.14 5.51 -1.28
C LEU A 80 12.57 4.15 -1.67
N LEU A 81 12.99 3.11 -0.94
CA LEU A 81 12.32 1.80 -0.98
C LEU A 81 11.13 1.86 -0.01
N VAL A 82 9.92 1.85 -0.55
CA VAL A 82 8.70 1.94 0.26
C VAL A 82 8.11 0.55 0.42
N LEU A 83 7.96 0.09 1.65
CA LEU A 83 7.50 -1.24 2.01
C LEU A 83 6.28 -1.19 2.95
N GLY A 84 5.46 -2.22 2.90
CA GLY A 84 4.38 -2.42 3.87
C GLY A 84 3.06 -2.83 3.25
N GLN A 85 1.95 -2.40 3.85
CA GLN A 85 0.59 -2.79 3.43
C GLN A 85 -0.18 -1.66 2.76
N SER A 86 -1.52 -1.64 2.84
CA SER A 86 -2.39 -0.71 2.12
C SER A 86 -2.02 0.76 2.33
N ASN A 87 -1.71 1.18 3.56
CA ASN A 87 -1.26 2.55 3.87
C ASN A 87 0.16 2.90 3.35
N ALA A 88 0.90 1.94 2.80
CA ALA A 88 2.10 2.16 1.96
C ALA A 88 1.83 1.93 0.46
N ALA A 89 0.77 1.20 0.10
CA ALA A 89 0.38 0.89 -1.26
C ALA A 89 -0.45 2.03 -1.90
N ASN A 90 -1.17 1.73 -2.98
CA ASN A 90 -2.00 2.70 -3.69
C ASN A 90 -3.42 2.84 -3.10
N ASP A 91 -3.59 2.67 -1.79
CA ASP A 91 -4.91 2.77 -1.14
C ASP A 91 -5.27 4.17 -0.62
N GLY A 92 -4.40 5.16 -0.82
CA GLY A 92 -4.66 6.53 -0.42
C GLY A 92 -5.86 7.14 -1.16
N GLY A 93 -6.64 7.97 -0.45
CA GLY A 93 -7.86 8.57 -1.00
C GLY A 93 -7.62 9.58 -2.12
N GLN A 94 -6.39 10.08 -2.27
CA GLN A 94 -6.02 11.18 -3.16
C GLN A 94 -4.87 10.77 -4.06
N ARG A 95 -5.02 11.09 -5.35
CA ARG A 95 -3.96 10.92 -6.33
C ARG A 95 -3.07 12.14 -6.39
N HIS A 96 -1.77 11.89 -6.48
CA HIS A 96 -0.75 12.92 -6.59
C HIS A 96 0.03 12.75 -7.89
N ARG A 97 0.67 13.83 -8.32
CA ARG A 97 1.58 13.86 -9.46
C ARG A 97 2.81 14.67 -9.10
N SER A 98 3.94 14.37 -9.75
CA SER A 98 5.14 15.16 -9.63
C SER A 98 4.88 16.59 -10.11
N ASN A 99 5.12 17.57 -9.25
CA ASN A 99 5.14 19.00 -9.60
C ASN A 99 6.46 19.40 -10.27
N TYR A 100 7.44 18.49 -10.30
CA TYR A 100 8.80 18.72 -10.76
C TYR A 100 9.20 17.79 -11.92
N GLY A 101 8.21 17.22 -12.61
CA GLY A 101 8.42 16.31 -13.75
C GLY A 101 9.35 15.14 -13.38
N ALA A 102 10.35 14.91 -14.23
CA ALA A 102 11.32 13.81 -14.11
C ALA A 102 12.27 13.92 -12.90
N ARG A 103 12.14 14.93 -12.04
CA ARG A 103 12.87 15.01 -10.76
C ARG A 103 12.24 14.17 -9.66
N VAL A 104 10.98 13.75 -9.80
CA VAL A 104 10.33 12.78 -8.92
C VAL A 104 9.83 11.65 -9.79
N VAL A 105 10.43 10.48 -9.68
CA VAL A 105 10.15 9.34 -10.55
C VAL A 105 9.70 8.13 -9.74
N ASN A 106 8.86 7.31 -10.36
CA ASN A 106 8.53 5.96 -9.94
C ASN A 106 9.47 5.00 -10.67
N ALA A 107 10.36 4.32 -9.94
CA ALA A 107 11.21 3.27 -10.49
C ALA A 107 10.50 1.92 -10.35
N PHE A 108 10.38 1.20 -11.46
CA PHE A 108 9.78 -0.13 -11.50
C PHE A 108 10.33 -0.89 -12.71
N ASP A 109 10.70 -2.16 -12.54
CA ASP A 109 11.14 -3.04 -13.63
C ASP A 109 12.26 -2.39 -14.47
N LYS A 110 13.28 -1.87 -13.76
CA LYS A 110 14.47 -1.18 -14.32
C LYS A 110 14.16 0.04 -15.19
N ARG A 111 12.94 0.56 -15.16
CA ARG A 111 12.47 1.75 -15.87
C ARG A 111 12.02 2.82 -14.88
N CYS A 112 12.01 4.06 -15.35
CA CYS A 112 11.54 5.20 -14.57
C CYS A 112 10.38 5.89 -15.28
N PHE A 113 9.39 6.28 -14.48
CA PHE A 113 8.22 7.01 -14.93
C PHE A 113 8.10 8.28 -14.13
N ILE A 114 7.61 9.38 -14.71
CA ILE A 114 7.25 10.57 -13.90
C ILE A 114 6.26 10.12 -12.82
N ALA A 115 6.55 10.41 -11.55
CA ALA A 115 5.73 9.95 -10.44
C ALA A 115 4.31 10.52 -10.58
N ALA A 116 3.34 9.62 -10.63
CA ALA A 116 1.92 9.93 -10.73
C ALA A 116 1.16 8.71 -10.20
N SER A 117 0.26 8.93 -9.24
CA SER A 117 -0.52 7.84 -8.65
C SER A 117 -1.50 7.23 -9.66
N PRO A 118 -1.80 5.93 -9.59
CA PRO A 118 -1.17 4.94 -8.68
C PRO A 118 0.27 4.61 -9.10
N LEU A 119 1.19 4.40 -8.16
CA LEU A 119 2.56 4.01 -8.44
C LEU A 119 2.64 2.52 -8.81
N LEU A 120 3.46 2.20 -9.81
CA LEU A 120 3.80 0.81 -10.14
C LEU A 120 4.66 0.22 -9.03
N GLY A 121 4.48 -1.07 -8.77
CA GLY A 121 5.21 -1.81 -7.74
C GLY A 121 4.40 -2.11 -6.47
N SER A 122 3.21 -1.55 -6.33
CA SER A 122 2.31 -1.84 -5.20
C SER A 122 0.92 -2.29 -5.67
N THR A 123 0.15 -2.88 -4.76
CA THR A 123 -1.27 -3.22 -4.99
C THR A 123 -2.17 -1.97 -5.07
N ASP A 124 -3.40 -2.19 -5.50
CA ASP A 124 -4.46 -1.20 -5.71
C ASP A 124 -4.15 -0.15 -6.82
N THR A 125 -5.13 0.68 -7.13
CA THR A 125 -5.06 1.69 -8.20
C THR A 125 -5.58 3.07 -7.79
N LYS A 126 -5.86 3.35 -6.51
CA LYS A 126 -6.28 4.68 -6.05
C LYS A 126 -5.09 5.64 -6.02
N GLY A 127 -4.72 6.15 -4.85
CA GLY A 127 -3.74 7.20 -4.63
C GLY A 127 -2.67 6.79 -3.62
N GLU A 128 -1.64 7.61 -3.47
CA GLU A 128 -0.59 7.40 -2.47
C GLU A 128 0.11 8.73 -2.16
N TYR A 129 0.66 8.87 -0.94
CA TYR A 129 1.27 10.12 -0.48
C TYR A 129 2.80 10.19 -0.68
N TRP A 130 3.43 9.15 -1.23
CA TRP A 130 4.87 9.14 -1.53
C TRP A 130 5.24 10.08 -2.67
N THR A 131 4.38 10.22 -3.69
CA THR A 131 4.55 11.27 -4.71
C THR A 131 4.50 12.66 -4.09
N LEU A 132 3.60 12.88 -3.12
CA LEU A 132 3.54 14.12 -2.37
C LEU A 132 4.79 14.36 -1.52
N LEU A 133 5.30 13.32 -0.83
CA LEU A 133 6.58 13.37 -0.14
C LEU A 133 7.73 13.74 -1.10
N GLY A 134 7.79 13.11 -2.28
CA GLY A 134 8.80 13.41 -3.29
C GLY A 134 8.77 14.86 -3.74
N ASN A 135 7.57 15.42 -3.95
CA ASN A 135 7.40 16.85 -4.22
C ASN A 135 7.95 17.72 -3.07
N LYS A 136 7.64 17.37 -1.82
CA LYS A 136 8.12 18.12 -0.64
C LYS A 136 9.64 18.05 -0.49
N LEU A 137 10.27 16.90 -0.76
CA LEU A 137 11.73 16.72 -0.73
C LEU A 137 12.42 17.64 -1.75
N ILE A 138 11.92 17.69 -2.99
CA ILE A 138 12.44 18.62 -4.01
C ILE A 138 12.20 20.07 -3.61
N ALA A 139 10.97 20.42 -3.19
CA ALA A 139 10.59 21.79 -2.83
C ALA A 139 11.43 22.35 -1.66
N SER A 140 11.80 21.49 -0.72
CA SER A 140 12.63 21.87 0.42
C SER A 140 14.08 22.18 0.09
N GLY A 141 14.54 21.87 -1.14
CA GLY A 141 15.92 22.06 -1.57
C GLY A 141 16.91 21.01 -1.04
N GLN A 142 16.43 19.97 -0.34
CA GLN A 142 17.27 18.88 0.16
C GLN A 142 17.76 17.95 -0.95
N ASN A 143 16.87 17.66 -1.90
CA ASN A 143 17.15 16.70 -2.97
C ASN A 143 16.99 17.35 -4.33
N ASP A 144 17.85 16.92 -5.26
CA ASP A 144 17.76 17.33 -6.66
C ASP A 144 16.89 16.37 -7.45
N SER A 145 16.83 15.11 -7.02
CA SER A 145 15.97 14.06 -7.58
C SER A 145 15.48 13.11 -6.49
N VAL A 146 14.29 12.55 -6.69
CA VAL A 146 13.67 11.54 -5.83
C VAL A 146 13.25 10.36 -6.70
N VAL A 147 13.69 9.17 -6.31
CA VAL A 147 13.34 7.89 -6.91
C VAL A 147 12.47 7.13 -5.91
N LEU A 148 11.21 6.93 -6.25
CA LEU A 148 10.24 6.17 -5.49
C LEU A 148 10.19 4.75 -6.04
N ALA A 149 10.59 3.77 -5.22
CA ALA A 149 10.52 2.35 -5.54
C ALA A 149 9.58 1.66 -4.55
N PRO A 150 8.25 1.74 -4.76
CA PRO A 150 7.32 1.13 -3.85
C PRO A 150 7.16 -0.37 -4.13
N LEU A 151 7.07 -1.13 -3.05
CA LEU A 151 6.73 -2.53 -2.99
C LEU A 151 5.85 -2.72 -1.75
N ALA A 152 4.54 -2.57 -1.91
CA ALA A 152 3.60 -2.70 -0.81
C ALA A 152 2.36 -3.50 -1.24
N TYR A 153 1.86 -4.34 -0.33
CA TYR A 153 0.77 -5.27 -0.59
C TYR A 153 -0.35 -5.10 0.44
N SER A 154 -1.52 -4.66 -0.02
CA SER A 154 -2.70 -4.46 0.80
C SER A 154 -3.04 -5.74 1.57
N GLY A 155 -3.28 -5.61 2.88
CA GLY A 155 -3.57 -6.74 3.76
C GLY A 155 -2.40 -7.68 4.08
N SER A 156 -1.15 -7.37 3.69
CA SER A 156 -0.01 -8.19 4.10
C SER A 156 0.34 -8.02 5.58
N ASP A 157 0.41 -9.12 6.32
CA ASP A 157 1.09 -9.16 7.62
C ASP A 157 2.62 -9.26 7.47
N VAL A 158 3.35 -9.01 8.54
CA VAL A 158 4.82 -8.99 8.56
C VAL A 158 5.44 -10.35 8.26
N ALA A 159 4.74 -11.46 8.54
CA ALA A 159 5.27 -12.80 8.33
C ALA A 159 5.47 -13.11 6.84
N ARG A 160 4.62 -12.56 5.97
CA ARG A 160 4.77 -12.65 4.50
C ARG A 160 6.05 -12.01 3.96
N TRP A 161 6.62 -11.06 4.68
CA TRP A 161 7.85 -10.35 4.31
C TRP A 161 9.13 -11.00 4.85
N ALA A 162 9.01 -11.84 5.88
CA ALA A 162 10.13 -12.58 6.47
C ALA A 162 10.63 -13.69 5.52
N THR A 163 11.82 -14.23 5.78
CA THR A 163 12.35 -15.39 5.05
C THR A 163 11.35 -16.55 5.09
N GLY A 164 11.03 -17.11 3.92
CA GLY A 164 10.01 -18.14 3.75
C GLY A 164 8.60 -17.61 3.50
N GLY A 165 8.36 -16.31 3.69
CA GLY A 165 7.15 -15.63 3.27
C GLY A 165 7.11 -15.40 1.75
N ASP A 166 5.91 -15.26 1.19
CA ASP A 166 5.68 -15.19 -0.26
C ASP A 166 6.09 -13.85 -0.88
N LEU A 167 6.21 -12.78 -0.09
CA LEU A 167 6.64 -11.45 -0.54
C LEU A 167 8.16 -11.25 -0.44
N ASN A 168 8.85 -12.06 0.36
CA ASN A 168 10.29 -11.97 0.55
C ASN A 168 11.09 -12.18 -0.76
N PRO A 169 10.77 -13.17 -1.63
CA PRO A 169 11.41 -13.26 -2.95
C PRO A 169 11.19 -12.03 -3.82
N VAL A 170 10.00 -11.42 -3.75
CA VAL A 170 9.68 -10.21 -4.52
C VAL A 170 10.48 -9.00 -4.03
N LEU A 171 10.70 -8.90 -2.72
CA LEU A 171 11.59 -7.92 -2.11
C LEU A 171 13.03 -8.08 -2.63
N ILE A 172 13.55 -9.31 -2.66
CA ILE A 172 14.87 -9.62 -3.19
C ILE A 172 15.00 -9.19 -4.65
N ASP A 173 14.03 -9.56 -5.49
CA ASP A 173 14.02 -9.18 -6.91
C ASP A 173 13.97 -7.66 -7.09
N THR A 174 13.22 -6.96 -6.25
CA THR A 174 13.08 -5.49 -6.31
C THR A 174 14.40 -4.80 -5.96
N MET A 175 15.10 -5.26 -4.91
CA MET A 175 16.44 -4.77 -4.56
C MET A 175 17.44 -5.00 -5.70
N LYS A 176 17.42 -6.20 -6.28
CA LYS A 176 18.29 -6.54 -7.42
C LYS A 176 18.01 -5.64 -8.63
N GLN A 177 16.75 -5.38 -8.96
CA GLN A 177 16.40 -4.48 -10.06
C GLN A 177 16.93 -3.06 -9.84
N LEU A 178 16.81 -2.53 -8.62
CA LEU A 178 17.36 -1.21 -8.28
C LEU A 178 18.88 -1.18 -8.42
N GLN A 179 19.57 -2.20 -7.89
CA GLN A 179 21.03 -2.34 -7.98
C GLN A 179 21.51 -2.47 -9.42
N ASP A 180 20.85 -3.30 -10.23
CA ASP A 180 21.13 -3.47 -11.66
C ASP A 180 20.92 -2.15 -12.44
N SER A 181 20.03 -1.28 -11.95
CA SER A 181 19.82 0.08 -12.48
C SER A 181 20.81 1.13 -11.92
N GLY A 182 21.78 0.71 -11.11
CA GLY A 182 22.81 1.59 -10.53
C GLY A 182 22.34 2.39 -9.31
N TYR A 183 21.18 2.06 -8.74
CA TYR A 183 20.67 2.72 -7.54
C TYR A 183 21.12 2.03 -6.26
N ARG A 184 21.62 2.84 -5.32
CA ARG A 184 21.75 2.52 -3.90
C ARG A 184 20.55 3.11 -3.17
N ILE A 185 19.80 2.27 -2.47
CA ILE A 185 18.70 2.73 -1.61
C ILE A 185 19.25 3.66 -0.54
N THR A 186 18.62 4.82 -0.32
CA THR A 186 19.03 5.78 0.72
C THR A 186 18.17 5.65 1.97
N SER A 187 16.93 5.16 1.83
CA SER A 187 16.00 4.99 2.94
C SER A 187 15.01 3.88 2.63
N VAL A 188 14.75 3.03 3.62
CA VAL A 188 13.65 2.05 3.57
C VAL A 188 12.53 2.54 4.48
N LEU A 189 11.33 2.74 3.94
CA LEU A 189 10.18 3.26 4.67
C LEU A 189 9.18 2.12 4.86
N TRP A 190 8.97 1.68 6.10
CA TRP A 190 8.07 0.57 6.44
C TRP A 190 6.78 1.08 7.09
N VAL A 191 5.64 0.88 6.42
CA VAL A 191 4.30 1.23 6.93
C VAL A 191 3.40 0.01 6.92
N GLN A 192 3.37 -0.70 8.03
CA GLN A 192 2.60 -1.92 8.21
C GLN A 192 2.40 -2.23 9.69
N GLY A 193 1.26 -2.82 10.01
CA GLY A 193 0.99 -3.42 11.32
C GLY A 193 -0.50 -3.63 11.59
N GLU A 194 -1.38 -3.01 10.80
CA GLU A 194 -2.82 -3.11 10.96
C GLU A 194 -3.31 -4.55 10.77
N ALA A 195 -2.79 -5.27 9.77
CA ALA A 195 -3.15 -6.68 9.54
C ALA A 195 -2.71 -7.59 10.71
N ASP A 196 -1.50 -7.37 11.23
CA ASP A 196 -0.97 -8.15 12.35
C ASP A 196 -1.75 -7.93 13.65
N LEU A 197 -2.24 -6.71 13.88
CA LEU A 197 -3.09 -6.43 15.03
C LEU A 197 -4.40 -7.23 14.94
N VAL A 198 -4.99 -7.30 13.74
CA VAL A 198 -6.23 -8.04 13.46
C VAL A 198 -6.01 -9.55 13.60
N HIS A 199 -4.89 -10.07 13.12
CA HIS A 199 -4.53 -11.49 13.23
C HIS A 199 -4.11 -11.91 14.65
N GLY A 200 -3.96 -10.96 15.58
CA GLY A 200 -3.53 -11.24 16.95
C GLY A 200 -2.05 -11.64 17.05
N THR A 201 -1.22 -11.14 16.14
CA THR A 201 0.24 -11.38 16.17
C THR A 201 0.82 -10.85 17.48
N THR A 202 1.62 -11.67 18.14
CA THR A 202 2.33 -11.28 19.37
C THR A 202 3.44 -10.28 19.07
N SER A 203 3.84 -9.49 20.08
CA SER A 203 4.94 -8.54 19.94
C SER A 203 6.24 -9.26 19.53
N GLU A 204 6.49 -10.42 20.13
CA GLU A 204 7.68 -11.24 19.89
C GLU A 204 7.70 -11.80 18.46
N ALA A 205 6.55 -12.30 17.98
CA ALA A 205 6.43 -12.78 16.61
C ALA A 205 6.63 -11.65 15.59
N TYR A 206 6.00 -10.49 15.83
CA TYR A 206 6.16 -9.32 14.96
C TYR A 206 7.63 -8.90 14.86
N GLN A 207 8.31 -8.76 16.01
CA GLN A 207 9.73 -8.41 16.06
C GLN A 207 10.60 -9.42 15.31
N LYS A 208 10.36 -10.72 15.52
CA LYS A 208 11.10 -11.79 14.85
C LYS A 208 10.96 -11.72 13.33
N HIS A 209 9.72 -11.59 12.83
CA HIS A 209 9.46 -11.53 11.39
C HIS A 209 10.00 -10.26 10.75
N PHE A 210 9.83 -9.11 11.42
CA PHE A 210 10.39 -7.84 10.98
C PHE A 210 11.92 -7.91 10.88
N MET A 211 12.59 -8.42 11.92
CA MET A 211 14.05 -8.58 11.90
C MET A 211 14.52 -9.54 10.81
N SER A 212 13.80 -10.62 10.53
CA SER A 212 14.11 -11.50 9.39
C SER A 212 14.02 -10.79 8.03
N MET A 213 13.04 -9.89 7.87
CA MET A 213 12.96 -9.03 6.67
C MET A 213 14.15 -8.05 6.62
N VAL A 214 14.50 -7.41 7.73
CA VAL A 214 15.69 -6.53 7.83
C VAL A 214 16.97 -7.30 7.49
N ASP A 215 17.14 -8.52 7.99
CA ASP A 215 18.28 -9.37 7.67
C ASP A 215 18.34 -9.67 6.16
N THR A 216 17.18 -9.89 5.51
CA THR A 216 17.10 -10.03 4.05
C THR A 216 17.61 -8.77 3.35
N LEU A 217 17.17 -7.57 3.79
CA LEU A 217 17.67 -6.30 3.25
C LEU A 217 19.20 -6.20 3.36
N ARG A 218 19.76 -6.52 4.54
CA ARG A 218 21.21 -6.44 4.79
C ARG A 218 22.00 -7.46 3.96
N GLN A 219 21.53 -8.70 3.87
CA GLN A 219 22.17 -9.75 3.07
C GLN A 219 22.23 -9.38 1.58
N HIS A 220 21.29 -8.57 1.12
CA HIS A 220 21.25 -8.04 -0.24
C HIS A 220 21.84 -6.64 -0.38
N GLY A 221 22.69 -6.21 0.57
CA GLY A 221 23.51 -5.00 0.42
C GLY A 221 22.78 -3.68 0.65
N VAL A 222 21.58 -3.69 1.26
CA VAL A 222 20.89 -2.47 1.68
C VAL A 222 21.41 -2.06 3.05
N GLU A 223 22.33 -1.10 3.08
CA GLU A 223 22.87 -0.53 4.34
C GLU A 223 22.04 0.66 4.88
N ALA A 224 21.10 1.15 4.08
CA ALA A 224 20.26 2.30 4.42
C ALA A 224 19.45 2.11 5.71
N PRO A 225 19.14 3.20 6.43
CA PRO A 225 18.25 3.13 7.56
C PRO A 225 16.87 2.60 7.17
N VAL A 226 16.32 1.76 8.06
CA VAL A 226 14.95 1.24 7.96
C VAL A 226 14.09 2.01 8.96
N TYR A 227 13.18 2.83 8.45
CA TYR A 227 12.25 3.58 9.28
C TYR A 227 11.00 2.75 9.51
N ILE A 228 10.77 2.36 10.76
CA ILE A 228 9.59 1.62 11.18
C ILE A 228 8.52 2.59 11.69
N SER A 229 7.44 2.72 10.94
CA SER A 229 6.27 3.52 11.36
C SER A 229 5.51 2.84 12.50
N ILE A 230 4.81 3.67 13.28
CA ILE A 230 3.73 3.18 14.15
C ILE A 230 2.44 3.27 13.33
N ALA A 231 1.95 2.11 12.93
CA ALA A 231 0.80 1.93 12.04
C ALA A 231 0.07 0.66 12.45
N SER A 232 -0.91 0.79 13.34
CA SER A 232 -1.76 -0.32 13.79
C SER A 232 -3.26 0.00 13.70
N LYS A 233 -3.61 1.27 13.45
CA LYS A 233 -4.99 1.76 13.43
C LYS A 233 -5.68 1.50 12.08
N CYS A 234 -6.68 0.63 12.10
CA CYS A 234 -7.71 0.46 11.06
C CYS A 234 -9.05 0.25 11.77
N LEU A 235 -10.02 1.16 11.58
CA LEU A 235 -11.20 1.27 12.45
C LEU A 235 -12.53 0.78 11.84
N GLU A 236 -12.48 0.25 10.62
CA GLU A 236 -13.65 -0.26 9.91
C GLU A 236 -13.57 -1.79 9.77
N PRO A 237 -14.47 -2.58 10.39
CA PRO A 237 -14.47 -4.03 10.28
C PRO A 237 -14.57 -4.58 8.85
N SER A 238 -15.24 -3.87 7.93
CA SER A 238 -15.25 -4.25 6.51
C SER A 238 -13.91 -4.09 5.81
N ASN A 239 -12.99 -3.29 6.39
CA ASN A 239 -11.58 -3.20 6.03
C ASN A 239 -10.69 -4.14 6.86
N GLY A 240 -11.28 -5.04 7.64
CA GLY A 240 -10.59 -5.97 8.53
C GLY A 240 -10.26 -5.40 9.91
N GLY A 241 -10.58 -4.14 10.19
CA GLY A 241 -10.21 -3.43 11.41
C GLY A 241 -11.08 -3.71 12.64
N PHE A 242 -10.80 -2.98 13.73
CA PHE A 242 -11.60 -2.99 14.96
C PHE A 242 -12.43 -1.72 15.06
N LYS A 243 -13.66 -1.78 15.58
CA LYS A 243 -14.50 -0.56 15.75
C LYS A 243 -13.89 0.51 16.65
N GLU A 244 -12.94 0.12 17.51
CA GLU A 244 -12.27 1.01 18.44
C GLU A 244 -10.76 0.83 18.34
N HIS A 245 -10.03 1.93 18.48
CA HIS A 245 -8.58 1.90 18.50
C HIS A 245 -8.07 1.36 19.84
N ILE A 246 -7.00 0.57 19.79
CA ILE A 246 -6.28 0.07 20.97
C ILE A 246 -4.87 0.70 20.93
N PRO A 247 -4.62 1.85 21.60
CA PRO A 247 -3.36 2.58 21.48
C PRO A 247 -2.13 1.79 21.96
N ASP A 248 -2.26 1.04 23.05
CA ASP A 248 -1.20 0.19 23.60
C ASP A 248 -1.48 -1.28 23.28
N ASN A 249 -1.15 -1.68 22.06
CA ASN A 249 -1.30 -3.04 21.58
C ASN A 249 0.06 -3.72 21.31
N ALA A 250 0.05 -5.02 21.06
CA ALA A 250 1.25 -5.81 20.85
C ALA A 250 2.11 -5.30 19.68
N ILE A 251 1.49 -4.80 18.61
CA ILE A 251 2.16 -4.32 17.41
C ILE A 251 2.81 -2.95 17.66
N VAL A 252 2.10 -2.03 18.32
CA VAL A 252 2.66 -0.72 18.72
C VAL A 252 3.86 -0.91 19.64
N ARG A 253 3.77 -1.81 20.62
CA ARG A 253 4.90 -2.14 21.50
C ARG A 253 6.10 -2.69 20.73
N ALA A 254 5.86 -3.58 19.76
CA ALA A 254 6.91 -4.12 18.90
C ALA A 254 7.57 -3.02 18.04
N GLN A 255 6.77 -2.18 17.37
CA GLN A 255 7.26 -1.08 16.54
C GLN A 255 8.11 -0.09 17.35
N LEU A 256 7.66 0.27 18.56
CA LEU A 256 8.39 1.14 19.50
C LEU A 256 9.68 0.51 20.04
N ALA A 257 9.70 -0.82 20.25
CA ALA A 257 10.90 -1.51 20.71
C ALA A 257 11.95 -1.62 19.58
N LEU A 258 11.51 -1.96 18.37
CA LEU A 258 12.36 -2.09 17.19
C LEU A 258 13.04 -0.78 16.82
N SER A 259 12.33 0.35 16.87
CA SER A 259 12.91 1.68 16.59
C SER A 259 14.04 2.06 17.55
N LYS A 260 14.13 1.42 18.71
CA LYS A 260 15.17 1.63 19.74
C LYS A 260 16.21 0.51 19.81
N SER A 261 16.10 -0.50 18.94
CA SER A 261 16.89 -1.74 19.02
C SER A 261 18.31 -1.64 18.41
N GLY A 262 18.62 -0.56 17.68
CA GLY A 262 19.85 -0.46 16.88
C GLY A 262 19.68 -1.05 15.48
N HIS A 263 20.73 -1.66 14.91
CA HIS A 263 20.69 -2.35 13.60
C HIS A 263 20.33 -1.48 12.38
N GLY A 264 20.53 -0.17 12.49
CA GLY A 264 20.12 0.78 11.45
C GLY A 264 18.61 0.90 11.32
N ILE A 265 17.84 0.51 12.35
CA ILE A 265 16.41 0.76 12.43
C ILE A 265 16.20 2.12 13.12
N ARG A 266 15.30 2.93 12.57
CA ARG A 266 14.99 4.28 13.05
C ARG A 266 13.49 4.44 13.22
N GLU A 267 13.10 5.41 14.03
CA GLU A 267 11.69 5.78 14.21
C GLU A 267 11.12 6.35 12.90
N GLY A 268 10.05 5.73 12.40
CA GLY A 268 9.25 6.22 11.29
C GLY A 268 8.07 7.08 11.77
N VAL A 269 7.15 7.39 10.87
CA VAL A 269 5.98 8.21 11.20
C VAL A 269 5.03 7.44 12.12
N ASN A 270 4.63 8.05 13.24
CA ASN A 270 3.56 7.54 14.08
C ASN A 270 2.19 7.97 13.54
N SER A 271 1.66 7.21 12.58
CA SER A 271 0.36 7.50 11.95
C SER A 271 -0.82 7.27 12.89
N ASP A 272 -0.68 6.42 13.91
CA ASP A 272 -1.72 6.16 14.90
C ASP A 272 -1.97 7.38 15.78
N ALA A 273 -0.92 8.10 16.17
CA ALA A 273 -1.01 9.32 16.98
C ALA A 273 -1.20 10.59 16.13
N LEU A 274 -0.61 10.64 14.93
CA LEU A 274 -0.65 11.82 14.07
C LEU A 274 -2.03 12.04 13.43
N LEU A 275 -2.73 10.95 13.11
CA LEU A 275 -3.97 10.99 12.33
C LEU A 275 -5.20 10.73 13.20
N ASP A 276 -6.24 11.52 12.95
CA ASP A 276 -7.58 11.33 13.48
C ASP A 276 -8.49 10.60 12.47
N GLY A 277 -9.79 10.52 12.77
CA GLY A 277 -10.77 9.87 11.89
C GLY A 277 -10.99 10.64 10.58
N ASP A 278 -10.98 11.98 10.61
CA ASP A 278 -11.19 12.82 9.42
C ASP A 278 -10.03 12.71 8.42
N ASP A 279 -8.85 12.32 8.91
CA ASP A 279 -7.68 12.01 8.09
C ASP A 279 -7.74 10.66 7.37
N ARG A 280 -8.76 9.83 7.65
CA ARG A 280 -8.96 8.51 7.03
C ARG A 280 -10.31 8.48 6.32
N TYR A 281 -10.33 8.15 5.02
CA TYR A 281 -11.56 8.29 4.23
C TYR A 281 -12.58 7.17 4.43
N ASP A 282 -12.15 6.05 5.00
CA ASP A 282 -12.97 4.86 5.30
C ASP A 282 -12.61 4.28 6.68
N ASP A 283 -12.23 5.17 7.61
CA ASP A 283 -11.78 4.85 8.97
C ASP A 283 -10.53 3.93 9.03
N CYS A 284 -9.90 3.61 7.91
CA CYS A 284 -8.71 2.77 7.83
C CYS A 284 -7.60 3.39 6.98
N HIS A 285 -7.91 3.81 5.76
CA HIS A 285 -6.94 4.26 4.78
C HIS A 285 -6.79 5.78 4.77
N ILE A 286 -5.55 6.23 4.58
CA ILE A 286 -5.17 7.65 4.62
C ILE A 286 -5.90 8.44 3.52
N GLY A 287 -6.66 9.45 3.94
CA GLY A 287 -7.30 10.46 3.08
C GLY A 287 -6.39 11.68 2.83
N GLY A 288 -6.97 12.77 2.35
CA GLY A 288 -6.19 13.86 1.73
C GLY A 288 -5.48 14.73 2.75
N SER A 289 -6.19 15.08 3.83
CA SER A 289 -5.58 15.76 4.98
C SER A 289 -4.52 14.88 5.65
N GLY A 290 -4.82 13.58 5.78
CA GLY A 290 -3.88 12.59 6.29
C GLY A 290 -2.61 12.51 5.45
N ALA A 291 -2.74 12.46 4.11
CA ALA A 291 -1.63 12.44 3.17
C ALA A 291 -0.70 13.65 3.34
N GLU A 292 -1.25 14.85 3.51
CA GLU A 292 -0.46 16.06 3.81
C GLU A 292 0.27 15.96 5.16
N LYS A 293 -0.40 15.50 6.22
CA LYS A 293 0.20 15.32 7.55
C LYS A 293 1.34 14.29 7.52
N VAL A 294 1.11 13.10 6.97
CA VAL A 294 2.13 12.02 6.96
C VAL A 294 3.30 12.34 6.04
N SER A 295 3.07 12.94 4.87
CA SER A 295 4.17 13.32 3.97
C SER A 295 5.02 14.45 4.55
N GLN A 296 4.42 15.37 5.32
CA GLN A 296 5.17 16.38 6.06
C GLN A 296 5.97 15.77 7.23
N ALA A 297 5.40 14.80 7.94
CA ALA A 297 6.10 14.10 9.02
C ALA A 297 7.31 13.32 8.49
N TRP A 298 7.14 12.60 7.36
CA TRP A 298 8.24 11.93 6.66
C TRP A 298 9.33 12.90 6.21
N LEU A 299 8.96 14.05 5.63
CA LEU A 299 9.93 15.08 5.26
C LEU A 299 10.79 15.50 6.45
N ASN A 300 10.18 15.71 7.62
CA ASN A 300 10.89 16.14 8.81
C ASN A 300 11.86 15.07 9.34
N LEU A 301 11.46 13.79 9.28
CA LEU A 301 12.35 12.67 9.67
C LEU A 301 13.56 12.56 8.75
N LEU A 302 13.34 12.63 7.43
CA LEU A 302 14.41 12.51 6.44
C LEU A 302 15.35 13.73 6.44
N ARG A 303 14.86 14.91 6.87
CA ARG A 303 15.67 16.13 7.08
C ARG A 303 16.74 15.99 8.15
N GLY A 304 16.37 15.39 9.28
CA GLY A 304 17.18 15.35 10.49
C GLY A 304 18.56 14.71 10.32
N GLU A 305 18.78 13.97 9.24
CA GLU A 305 19.99 13.17 9.02
C GLU A 305 21.08 13.90 8.24
N SER A 306 20.69 14.77 7.30
CA SER A 306 21.63 15.58 6.49
C SER A 306 22.57 16.45 7.34
N HIS A 307 22.16 16.82 8.56
CA HIS A 307 22.99 17.58 9.49
C HIS A 307 23.86 16.72 10.42
N LEU A 308 23.49 15.47 10.68
CA LEU A 308 24.23 14.60 11.59
C LEU A 308 25.40 13.87 10.90
N GLU A 309 25.31 13.63 9.60
CA GLU A 309 26.41 13.03 8.83
C GLU A 309 27.47 14.02 8.36
N SER A 310 27.16 15.33 8.23
CA SER A 310 28.19 16.35 7.94
C SER A 310 28.96 16.84 9.18
N SER A 311 28.59 16.34 10.36
CA SER A 311 29.18 16.69 11.66
C SER A 311 30.12 15.59 12.21
N ARG A 312 30.46 14.58 11.41
CA ARG A 312 31.40 13.51 11.76
C ARG A 312 32.60 13.48 10.83
#